data_AF-A0A2J8IX18-F1
#
_entry.id   AF-A0A2J8IX18-F1
#
_cell.length_a   1.000
_cell.length_b   1.000
_cell.length_c   1.000
_cell.angle_alpha   90.00
_cell.angle_beta   90.00
_cell.angle_gamma   90.00
#
_symmetry.space_group_name_H-M   'P 1'
#
loop_
_entity.id
_entity.type
_entity.pdbx_description
1 polymer ?
#
loop_
_entity_poly.entity_id
_entity_poly.type
_entity_poly.pdbx_seq_one_letter_code
_entity_poly.pdbx_strand_id
1 'polypeptide(L)'
;MVPQPAVILPGPPVDPDSQADTVHSTPELDVLLLGSVDGRHLLRTLSRAKLWPRRRFNFFVLENNLEAVARHMLIFSLALEEPEKMGLQERSETFLEVWGNALLRP
;
A
#
# COMPACT_ATOMS: atom_id res chain seq x y z
N MET A 1 13.73 -44.13 -30.47
CA MET A 1 12.79 -43.16 -29.85
C MET A 1 13.52 -41.83 -29.78
N VAL A 2 13.28 -40.95 -30.75
CA VAL A 2 13.96 -39.63 -30.87
C VAL A 2 13.05 -38.59 -30.19
N PRO A 3 13.57 -37.68 -29.34
CA PRO A 3 12.73 -36.68 -28.68
C PRO A 3 12.38 -35.55 -29.66
N GLN A 4 11.13 -35.09 -29.64
CA GLN A 4 10.69 -33.92 -30.41
C GLN A 4 11.19 -32.61 -29.74
N PRO A 5 11.58 -31.58 -30.51
CA PRO A 5 11.96 -30.29 -29.96
C PRO A 5 10.73 -29.50 -29.49
N ALA A 6 10.82 -28.92 -28.29
CA ALA A 6 9.79 -28.04 -27.74
C ALA A 6 9.68 -26.74 -28.54
N VAL A 7 8.47 -26.40 -28.98
CA VAL A 7 8.16 -25.14 -29.65
C VAL A 7 8.18 -24.01 -28.62
N ILE A 8 9.15 -23.10 -28.74
CA ILE A 8 9.18 -21.86 -27.95
C ILE A 8 8.26 -20.86 -28.65
N LEU A 9 7.10 -20.57 -28.05
CA LEU A 9 6.25 -19.46 -28.48
C LEU A 9 6.92 -18.15 -28.07
N PRO A 10 7.09 -17.16 -28.97
CA PRO A 10 7.54 -15.84 -28.59
C PRO A 10 6.49 -15.19 -27.68
N GLY A 11 6.93 -14.71 -26.51
CA GLY A 11 6.11 -13.89 -25.62
C GLY A 11 5.63 -12.60 -26.32
N PRO A 12 4.69 -11.87 -25.71
CA PRO A 12 4.07 -10.71 -26.34
C PRO A 12 5.13 -9.66 -26.69
N PRO A 13 4.91 -8.88 -27.77
CA PRO A 13 5.89 -7.93 -28.28
C PRO A 13 6.12 -6.85 -27.24
N VAL A 14 7.38 -6.64 -26.87
CA VAL A 14 7.81 -5.49 -26.07
C VAL A 14 7.89 -4.31 -27.02
N ASP A 15 7.07 -3.28 -26.80
CA ASP A 15 7.02 -2.09 -27.64
C ASP A 15 8.40 -1.40 -27.70
N PRO A 16 8.97 -1.21 -28.91
CA PRO A 16 10.33 -0.69 -29.09
C PRO A 16 10.48 0.81 -28.79
N ASP A 17 9.39 1.52 -28.49
CA ASP A 17 9.39 2.96 -28.21
C ASP A 17 9.54 3.31 -26.72
N SER A 18 9.79 2.33 -25.83
CA SER A 18 10.02 2.58 -24.40
C SER A 18 11.42 3.14 -24.06
N GLN A 19 12.19 3.55 -25.07
CA GLN A 19 13.53 4.11 -24.89
C GLN A 19 13.54 5.62 -25.18
N ALA A 20 12.86 6.40 -24.34
CA ALA A 20 13.09 7.83 -24.21
C ALA A 20 12.84 8.27 -22.76
N ASP A 21 13.77 9.08 -22.24
CA ASP A 21 13.83 9.73 -20.93
C ASP A 21 14.24 8.89 -19.72
N THR A 22 15.56 8.70 -19.60
CA THR A 22 16.25 8.43 -18.34
C THR A 22 16.16 9.63 -17.37
N VAL A 23 14.97 9.88 -16.85
CA VAL A 23 14.83 10.43 -15.50
C VAL A 23 14.79 9.19 -14.61
N HIS A 24 15.66 9.08 -13.61
CA HIS A 24 15.54 8.04 -12.58
C HIS A 24 14.27 8.29 -11.76
N SER A 25 13.10 8.05 -12.35
CA SER A 25 11.82 8.13 -11.67
C SER A 25 11.77 6.95 -10.71
N THR A 26 11.38 7.22 -9.46
CA THR A 26 11.12 6.16 -8.50
C THR A 26 10.00 5.28 -9.08
N PRO A 27 10.23 3.96 -9.25
CA PRO A 27 9.25 3.10 -9.89
C PRO A 27 7.96 3.10 -9.06
N GLU A 28 6.82 3.14 -9.74
CA GLU A 28 5.51 3.10 -9.10
C GLU A 28 5.05 1.67 -8.83
N LEU A 29 4.21 1.51 -7.81
CA LEU A 29 3.44 0.30 -7.54
C LEU A 29 2.02 0.70 -7.16
N ASP A 30 1.08 0.36 -8.02
CA ASP A 30 -0.36 0.52 -7.77
C ASP A 30 -0.91 -0.73 -7.08
N VAL A 31 -1.63 -0.54 -5.98
CA VAL A 31 -2.18 -1.61 -5.15
C VAL A 31 -3.67 -1.39 -4.95
N LEU A 32 -4.50 -2.31 -5.43
CA LEU A 32 -5.94 -2.32 -5.16
C LEU A 32 -6.26 -3.26 -3.99
N LEU A 33 -6.93 -2.72 -2.97
CA LEU A 33 -7.45 -3.44 -1.82
C LEU A 33 -8.97 -3.57 -1.94
N LEU A 34 -9.48 -4.78 -2.12
CA LEU A 34 -10.92 -5.09 -2.10
C LEU A 34 -11.33 -5.63 -0.73
N GLY A 35 -12.38 -5.05 -0.13
CA GLY A 35 -12.97 -5.58 1.11
C GLY A 35 -12.00 -5.59 2.29
N SER A 36 -11.00 -4.71 2.29
CA SER A 36 -9.97 -4.67 3.33
C SER A 36 -10.57 -4.13 4.62
N VAL A 37 -10.94 -5.00 5.55
CA VAL A 37 -11.67 -4.61 6.76
C VAL A 37 -10.79 -3.79 7.74
N ASP A 38 -9.47 -3.96 7.71
CA ASP A 38 -8.55 -3.39 8.70
C ASP A 38 -7.27 -2.77 8.10
N GLY A 39 -7.18 -1.43 8.15
CA GLY A 39 -6.05 -0.64 7.66
C GLY A 39 -4.73 -0.91 8.40
N ARG A 40 -4.74 -1.53 9.58
CA ARG A 40 -3.51 -1.92 10.29
C ARG A 40 -2.67 -2.92 9.51
N HIS A 41 -3.28 -3.78 8.70
CA HIS A 41 -2.54 -4.71 7.85
C HIS A 41 -1.69 -3.96 6.82
N LEU A 42 -2.21 -2.87 6.25
CA LEU A 42 -1.47 -2.00 5.35
C LEU A 42 -0.31 -1.33 6.09
N LEU A 43 -0.54 -0.74 7.27
CA LEU A 43 0.53 -0.10 8.04
C LEU A 43 1.62 -1.10 8.46
N ARG A 44 1.24 -2.33 8.84
CA ARG A 44 2.19 -3.40 9.14
C ARG A 44 3.00 -3.83 7.92
N THR A 45 2.40 -3.77 6.74
CA THR A 45 3.05 -4.06 5.46
C THR A 45 4.06 -2.96 5.15
N LEU A 46 3.64 -1.69 5.24
CA LEU A 46 4.49 -0.52 5.01
C LEU A 46 5.62 -0.35 6.04
N SER A 47 5.44 -0.75 7.29
CA SER A 47 6.52 -0.69 8.29
C SER A 47 7.73 -1.59 7.93
N ARG A 48 7.52 -2.55 7.04
CA ARG A 48 8.57 -3.42 6.47
C ARG A 48 9.09 -2.92 5.13
N ALA A 49 8.56 -1.82 4.57
CA ALA A 49 8.93 -1.33 3.24
C ALA A 49 10.42 -0.98 3.09
N LYS A 50 11.12 -0.68 4.20
CA LYS A 50 12.59 -0.51 4.20
C LYS A 50 13.37 -1.73 3.71
N LEU A 51 12.76 -2.91 3.70
CA LEU A 51 13.36 -4.16 3.23
C LEU A 51 13.18 -4.36 1.71
N TRP A 52 12.46 -3.47 1.03
CA TRP A 52 12.16 -3.57 -0.39
C TRP A 52 12.92 -2.50 -1.18
N PRO A 53 13.08 -2.68 -2.51
CA PRO A 53 13.54 -1.61 -3.38
C PRO A 53 12.69 -0.34 -3.18
N ARG A 54 13.29 0.86 -3.29
CA ARG A 54 12.53 2.11 -3.14
C ARG A 54 11.53 2.27 -4.29
N ARG A 55 10.27 2.46 -3.95
CA ARG A 55 9.15 2.63 -4.91
C ARG A 55 8.17 3.68 -4.38
N ARG A 56 7.41 4.31 -5.28
CA ARG A 56 6.22 5.10 -4.92
C ARG A 56 5.02 4.15 -4.88
N PHE A 57 4.28 4.14 -3.78
CA PHE A 57 3.11 3.28 -3.61
C PHE A 57 1.83 4.10 -3.77
N ASN A 58 0.92 3.63 -4.61
CA ASN A 58 -0.42 4.20 -4.77
C ASN A 58 -1.43 3.14 -4.31
N PHE A 59 -2.11 3.38 -3.18
CA PHE A 59 -3.13 2.46 -2.67
C PHE A 59 -4.52 2.92 -3.06
N PHE A 60 -5.27 2.03 -3.69
CA PHE A 60 -6.68 2.18 -4.02
C PHE A 60 -7.48 1.25 -3.12
N VAL A 61 -8.43 1.77 -2.36
CA VAL A 61 -9.27 0.96 -1.46
C VAL A 61 -10.69 0.97 -2.00
N LEU A 62 -11.18 -0.21 -2.37
CA LEU A 62 -12.58 -0.44 -2.68
C LEU A 62 -13.22 -1.10 -1.46
N GLU A 63 -13.98 -0.31 -0.70
CA GLU A 63 -14.76 -0.82 0.41
C GLU A 63 -16.24 -0.41 0.34
N ASN A 64 -17.12 -1.35 0.65
CA ASN A 64 -18.57 -1.14 0.66
C ASN A 64 -19.06 -0.62 2.03
N ASN A 65 -18.31 -0.89 3.11
CA ASN A 65 -18.66 -0.42 4.44
C ASN A 65 -18.03 0.96 4.72
N LEU A 66 -18.87 2.00 4.78
CA LEU A 66 -18.45 3.37 5.06
C LEU A 66 -17.76 3.51 6.43
N GLU A 67 -18.18 2.73 7.43
CA GLU A 67 -17.55 2.70 8.75
C GLU A 67 -16.12 2.16 8.67
N ALA A 68 -15.88 1.14 7.84
CA ALA A 68 -14.53 0.62 7.61
C ALA A 68 -13.64 1.67 6.94
N VAL A 69 -14.16 2.38 5.93
CA VAL A 69 -13.45 3.49 5.27
C VAL A 69 -13.10 4.59 6.27
N ALA A 70 -14.05 5.01 7.11
CA ALA A 70 -13.82 6.04 8.13
C ALA A 70 -12.74 5.61 9.14
N ARG A 71 -12.75 4.33 9.57
CA ARG A 71 -11.71 3.77 10.44
C ARG A 71 -10.33 3.80 9.78
N HIS A 72 -10.23 3.47 8.48
CA HIS A 72 -8.95 3.55 7.77
C HIS A 72 -8.45 4.98 7.69
N MET A 73 -9.32 5.93 7.32
CA MET A 73 -8.96 7.35 7.22
C MET A 73 -8.40 7.86 8.55
N LEU A 74 -9.09 7.58 9.65
CA LEU A 74 -8.65 7.95 10.99
C LEU A 74 -7.31 7.31 11.39
N ILE A 75 -7.17 6.00 11.17
CA ILE A 75 -5.93 5.28 11.51
C ILE A 75 -4.75 5.82 10.67
N PHE A 76 -4.97 6.07 9.39
CA PHE A 76 -3.93 6.58 8.49
C PHE A 76 -3.58 8.03 8.78
N SER A 77 -4.55 8.90 9.09
CA SER A 77 -4.27 10.29 9.44
C SER A 77 -3.37 10.36 10.67
N LEU A 78 -3.65 9.56 11.71
CA LEU A 78 -2.81 9.50 12.90
C LEU A 78 -1.44 8.89 12.59
N ALA A 79 -1.41 7.73 11.93
CA ALA A 79 -0.15 7.00 11.69
C ALA A 79 0.81 7.77 10.78
N LEU A 80 0.29 8.48 9.77
CA LEU A 80 1.06 9.18 8.75
C LEU A 80 1.20 10.69 9.03
N GLU A 81 0.72 11.18 10.17
CA GLU A 81 0.89 12.59 10.54
C GLU A 81 2.37 12.98 10.60
N GLU A 82 2.66 14.22 10.24
CA GLU A 82 4.01 14.76 10.33
C GLU A 82 4.48 14.79 11.80
N PRO A 83 5.67 14.26 12.13
CA PRO A 83 6.21 14.28 13.49
C PRO A 83 6.28 15.69 14.11
N GLU A 84 6.41 16.73 13.28
CA GLU A 84 6.45 18.13 13.68
C GLU A 84 5.10 18.66 14.17
N LYS A 85 3.98 18.08 13.69
CA LYS A 85 2.62 18.46 14.08
C LYS A 85 2.12 17.68 15.29
N MET A 86 2.52 16.42 15.39
CA MET A 86 2.09 15.53 16.47
C MET A 86 3.20 14.55 16.85
N GLY A 87 3.70 14.69 18.08
CA GLY A 87 4.75 13.85 18.64
C GLY A 87 4.30 12.40 18.84
N LEU A 88 5.25 11.48 19.00
CA LEU A 88 4.95 10.04 19.13
C LEU A 88 4.03 9.73 20.33
N GLN A 89 4.26 10.39 21.47
CA GLN A 89 3.44 10.20 22.67
C GLN A 89 2.00 10.67 22.43
N GLU A 90 1.83 11.92 22.01
CA GLU A 90 0.53 12.52 21.70
C GLU A 90 -0.23 11.68 20.67
N ARG A 91 0.44 11.24 19.61
CA ARG A 91 -0.14 10.35 18.59
C ARG A 91 -0.61 9.02 19.16
N SER A 92 0.14 8.45 20.09
CA SER A 92 -0.22 7.20 20.77
C SER A 92 -1.41 7.40 21.70
N GLU A 93 -1.46 8.52 22.43
CA GLU A 93 -2.56 8.92 23.30
C GLU A 93 -3.84 9.16 22.48
N THR A 94 -3.77 9.96 21.42
CA THR A 94 -4.90 10.20 20.51
C THR A 94 -5.38 8.91 19.87
N PHE A 95 -4.48 8.03 19.44
CA PHE A 95 -4.86 6.72 18.91
C PHE A 95 -5.65 5.90 19.94
N LEU A 96 -5.17 5.82 21.18
CA LEU A 96 -5.84 5.08 22.25
C LEU A 96 -7.17 5.72 22.66
N GLU A 97 -7.25 7.05 22.66
CA GLU A 97 -8.47 7.79 22.96
C GLU A 97 -9.55 7.50 21.91
N VAL A 98 -9.22 7.64 20.63
CA VAL A 98 -10.20 7.36 19.58
C VAL A 98 -10.55 5.87 19.54
N TRP A 99 -9.58 4.98 19.75
CA TRP A 99 -9.83 3.55 19.86
C TRP A 99 -10.79 3.20 21.01
N GLY A 100 -10.61 3.81 22.18
CA GLY A 100 -11.44 3.59 23.35
C GLY A 100 -12.83 4.22 23.24
N ASN A 101 -12.93 5.42 22.69
CA ASN A 101 -14.16 6.21 22.67
C ASN A 101 -15.04 5.98 21.45
N ALA A 102 -14.45 5.68 20.27
CA ALA A 102 -15.23 5.41 19.06
C ALA A 102 -15.75 3.96 18.99
N LEU A 103 -15.66 3.19 20.08
CA LEU A 103 -16.08 1.78 20.16
C LEU A 103 -15.56 0.96 18.97
N LEU A 104 -14.33 1.24 18.51
CA LEU A 104 -13.66 0.52 17.43
C LEU A 104 -13.29 -0.88 17.92
N ARG A 105 -14.26 -1.70 18.29
CA ARG A 105 -14.07 -3.09 18.71
C ARG A 105 -14.10 -3.98 17.46
N PRO A 106 -13.26 -5.03 17.40
CA PRO A 106 -13.37 -6.04 16.35
C PRO A 106 -14.72 -6.75 16.37
#